data_AF-A0A2U9CBA7-F1
#
_entry.id   AF-A0A2U9CBA7-F1
#
_cell.length_a   1.000
_cell.length_b   1.000
_cell.length_c   1.000
_cell.angle_alpha   90.00
_cell.angle_beta   90.00
_cell.angle_gamma   90.00
#
_symmetry.space_group_name_H-M   'P 1'
#
loop_
_entity.id
_entity.type
_entity.pdbx_description
1 polymer ?
#
loop_
_entity_poly.entity_id
_entity_poly.type
_entity_poly.pdbx_seq_one_letter_code
_entity_poly.pdbx_strand_id
1 'polypeptide(L)'
;IKAEKYLTPEQREEEERKELEEQKHLAAKGDNFMKKGLDDMMDGLLEVKKEDILKIEITQPEFALTKPDSHWSEEEKKVYKQYEKKTKDLSEKKEKYKKLRETEMKRLQVSTKDATKGFDETLTKLFEKKVKCEMTIYQEKLKITYLVYSVILEEEMRNQELDLKLKLGKTLAYRDEREEEVKRHEEEVELFLETYDTIVAEDKVLDKEFRKEFFDEQSLWGSLAPDATDKMSKAMEEQDAPENTPEGLNPSVWKRFCLVRRVKIESEHKKSIQERRAEKEAAQQEINNLSDELESLHKEKNRFLMDIMVQVIVKQGQVYTTDETADFPEYVLLHKGVVEDLNKTIRMLGGQNIASMVQRKDFRKNTFLLEWKHKIMTMQIEDLNNKARDIQRLHLSEERQDYLNKRDLNSRVSQQVSVLEKTIAFQEKAHLHNVQRYKNKIKELKKQAAMKAEKNAVSEQQLPNMQVTVAERRHIDEAIASEENQAATEGRHREIVLRKNLEDFARAQAEDLVVLWAELERLRMKNFPSLDQLKHY
;
A
#
# COMPACT_ATOMS: atom_id res chain seq x y z
N ILE A 1 -41.18 81.58 70.88
CA ILE A 1 -40.74 81.30 72.27
C ILE A 1 -41.98 80.83 73.04
N LYS A 2 -42.47 79.60 72.84
CA LYS A 2 -42.14 78.43 73.69
C LYS A 2 -40.72 78.47 74.26
N ALA A 3 -40.59 78.41 75.58
CA ALA A 3 -39.60 77.54 76.18
C ALA A 3 -40.26 76.16 76.25
N GLU A 4 -39.69 75.15 75.60
CA GLU A 4 -40.18 73.79 75.77
C GLU A 4 -39.80 73.31 77.18
N LYS A 5 -40.83 72.93 77.94
CA LYS A 5 -40.69 72.34 79.27
C LYS A 5 -40.04 70.98 79.08
N TYR A 6 -38.88 70.75 79.69
CA TYR A 6 -38.19 69.47 79.62
C TYR A 6 -39.01 68.42 80.40
N LEU A 7 -39.72 67.53 79.68
CA LEU A 7 -40.31 66.33 80.27
C LEU A 7 -39.28 65.19 80.24
N THR A 8 -39.13 64.53 81.39
CA THR A 8 -38.36 63.30 81.58
C THR A 8 -38.89 62.17 80.66
N PRO A 9 -38.05 61.20 80.25
CA PRO A 9 -38.35 60.25 79.17
C PRO A 9 -39.64 59.44 79.33
N GLU A 10 -40.08 59.12 80.56
CA GLU A 10 -41.29 58.31 80.80
C GLU A 10 -42.60 58.98 80.34
N GLN A 11 -42.67 60.31 80.32
CA GLN A 11 -43.93 61.02 80.03
C GLN A 11 -44.23 61.14 78.53
N ARG A 12 -43.23 60.95 77.65
CA ARG A 12 -43.42 61.02 76.18
C ARG A 12 -44.01 59.72 75.61
N GLU A 13 -43.64 58.56 76.15
CA GLU A 13 -44.17 57.27 75.67
C GLU A 13 -45.67 57.10 75.95
N GLU A 14 -46.21 57.76 76.96
CA GLU A 14 -47.61 57.58 77.35
C GLU A 14 -48.59 58.39 76.49
N GLU A 15 -48.18 59.56 75.99
CA GLU A 15 -48.95 60.33 75.01
C GLU A 15 -49.00 59.63 73.64
N GLU A 16 -47.87 59.10 73.17
CA GLU A 16 -47.81 58.37 71.88
C GLU A 16 -48.71 57.12 71.89
N ARG A 17 -48.86 56.43 73.04
CA ARG A 17 -49.78 55.29 73.14
C ARG A 17 -51.25 55.66 72.94
N LYS A 18 -51.69 56.83 73.42
CA LYS A 18 -53.10 57.23 73.34
C LYS A 18 -53.52 57.62 71.93
N GLU A 19 -52.69 58.36 71.20
CA GLU A 19 -52.99 58.73 69.80
C GLU A 19 -53.09 57.51 68.88
N LEU A 20 -52.27 56.49 69.14
CA LEU A 20 -52.25 55.28 68.33
C LEU A 20 -53.50 54.39 68.53
N GLU A 21 -54.15 54.50 69.69
CA GLU A 21 -55.38 53.75 70.00
C GLU A 21 -56.62 54.39 69.35
N GLU A 22 -56.71 55.73 69.30
CA GLU A 22 -57.80 56.44 68.62
C GLU A 22 -57.79 56.23 67.10
N GLN A 23 -56.60 56.22 66.47
CA GLN A 23 -56.49 55.96 65.03
C GLN A 23 -56.98 54.57 64.62
N LYS A 24 -56.79 53.56 65.47
CA LYS A 24 -57.27 52.19 65.20
C LYS A 24 -58.79 52.10 65.22
N HIS A 25 -59.47 52.90 66.02
CA HIS A 25 -60.92 52.82 66.18
C HIS A 25 -61.70 53.46 65.01
N LEU A 26 -61.10 54.39 64.27
CA LEU A 26 -61.71 55.05 63.10
C LEU A 26 -61.58 54.23 61.80
N ALA A 27 -60.53 53.42 61.65
CA ALA A 27 -60.30 52.59 60.47
C ALA A 27 -61.29 51.42 60.31
N ALA A 28 -62.00 51.02 61.38
CA ALA A 28 -62.83 49.83 61.39
C ALA A 28 -64.27 50.01 60.85
N LYS A 29 -64.72 51.25 60.56
CA LYS A 29 -66.15 51.54 60.28
C LYS A 29 -66.50 52.01 58.86
N GLY A 30 -65.55 52.15 57.94
CA GLY A 30 -65.83 52.52 56.53
C GLY A 30 -65.40 51.42 55.55
N ASP A 31 -66.22 51.15 54.53
CA ASP A 31 -65.98 50.30 53.35
C ASP A 31 -66.29 48.80 53.46
N ASN A 32 -67.46 48.34 52.94
CA ASN A 32 -67.67 46.91 52.61
C ASN A 32 -68.89 46.54 51.72
N PHE A 33 -69.30 47.38 50.76
CA PHE A 33 -70.38 46.99 49.81
C PHE A 33 -69.89 46.75 48.37
N MET A 34 -69.08 47.66 47.81
CA MET A 34 -68.57 47.52 46.43
C MET A 34 -67.58 46.36 46.27
N LYS A 35 -66.69 46.16 47.24
CA LYS A 35 -65.74 45.04 47.29
C LYS A 35 -66.46 43.69 47.31
N LYS A 36 -67.58 43.63 48.04
CA LYS A 36 -68.40 42.42 48.18
C LYS A 36 -69.08 42.01 46.88
N GLY A 37 -69.54 42.98 46.08
CA GLY A 37 -70.14 42.71 44.77
C GLY A 37 -69.13 42.26 43.69
N LEU A 38 -67.87 42.71 43.77
CA LEU A 38 -66.80 42.29 42.85
C LEU A 38 -66.32 40.87 43.15
N ASP A 39 -66.23 40.51 44.43
CA ASP A 39 -65.94 39.14 44.86
C ASP A 39 -67.08 38.18 44.46
N ASP A 40 -68.34 38.55 44.68
CA ASP A 40 -69.48 37.67 44.36
C ASP A 40 -69.71 37.46 42.85
N MET A 41 -69.29 38.41 41.99
CA MET A 41 -69.56 38.33 40.55
C MET A 41 -68.36 37.94 39.68
N MET A 42 -67.12 38.19 40.13
CA MET A 42 -65.91 38.05 39.30
C MET A 42 -64.70 37.50 40.06
N ASP A 43 -64.87 36.85 41.23
CA ASP A 43 -63.79 36.32 42.09
C ASP A 43 -62.62 37.33 42.27
N GLY A 44 -62.93 38.64 42.26
CA GLY A 44 -61.97 39.72 42.48
C GLY A 44 -60.97 40.05 41.34
N LEU A 45 -61.11 39.54 40.11
CA LEU A 45 -60.13 39.78 39.01
C LEU A 45 -60.75 40.36 37.74
N LEU A 46 -60.38 41.61 37.40
CA LEU A 46 -60.92 42.37 36.25
C LEU A 46 -60.35 41.92 34.88
N GLU A 47 -59.13 41.35 34.83
CA GLU A 47 -58.52 40.79 33.61
C GLU A 47 -57.68 39.56 33.93
N VAL A 48 -58.15 38.36 33.56
CA VAL A 48 -57.39 37.11 33.73
C VAL A 48 -56.35 37.02 32.62
N LYS A 49 -55.07 37.31 32.92
CA LYS A 49 -53.98 37.02 31.97
C LYS A 49 -53.90 35.51 31.81
N LYS A 50 -53.66 35.00 30.60
CA LYS A 50 -53.61 33.54 30.35
C LYS A 50 -52.54 32.81 31.18
N GLU A 51 -51.59 33.53 31.75
CA GLU A 51 -50.56 33.04 32.68
C GLU A 51 -51.11 32.76 34.09
N ASP A 52 -52.21 33.43 34.48
CA ASP A 52 -52.86 33.22 35.78
C ASP A 52 -53.61 31.87 35.82
N ILE A 53 -54.00 31.32 34.66
CA ILE A 53 -54.57 29.97 34.52
C ILE A 53 -53.61 28.90 35.07
N LEU A 54 -52.30 29.12 34.98
CA LEU A 54 -51.29 28.21 35.53
C LEU A 54 -51.19 28.29 37.06
N LYS A 55 -51.47 29.48 37.63
CA LYS A 55 -51.39 29.77 39.08
C LYS A 55 -52.66 29.44 39.85
N ILE A 56 -53.80 29.28 39.19
CA ILE A 56 -55.04 28.85 39.85
C ILE A 56 -54.88 27.39 40.28
N GLU A 57 -54.97 27.16 41.58
CA GLU A 57 -55.00 25.85 42.22
C GLU A 57 -56.33 25.73 42.96
N ILE A 58 -57.17 24.76 42.56
CA ILE A 58 -58.47 24.55 43.19
C ILE A 58 -58.22 23.68 44.42
N THR A 59 -58.40 24.26 45.60
CA THR A 59 -58.21 23.58 46.88
C THR A 59 -59.23 22.46 47.07
N GLN A 60 -58.77 21.32 47.58
CA GLN A 60 -59.64 20.18 47.82
C GLN A 60 -60.65 20.50 48.92
N PRO A 61 -61.94 20.14 48.77
CA PRO A 61 -62.94 20.39 49.79
C PRO A 61 -62.56 19.71 51.11
N GLU A 62 -62.67 20.44 52.22
CA GLU A 62 -62.16 20.06 53.56
C GLU A 62 -62.71 18.72 54.09
N PHE A 63 -63.93 18.34 53.69
CA PHE A 63 -64.54 17.06 54.05
C PHE A 63 -63.89 15.84 53.37
N ALA A 64 -63.29 16.02 52.19
CA ALA A 64 -62.60 14.95 51.47
C ALA A 64 -61.22 14.62 52.09
N LEU A 65 -60.69 15.53 52.91
CA LEU A 65 -59.44 15.33 53.66
C LEU A 65 -59.67 14.65 55.02
N THR A 66 -60.90 14.70 55.55
CA THR A 66 -61.22 14.31 56.93
C THR A 66 -62.15 13.10 57.06
N LYS A 67 -62.89 12.72 56.00
CA LYS A 67 -63.84 11.59 56.04
C LYS A 67 -63.67 10.62 54.85
N PRO A 68 -63.70 9.28 55.07
CA PRO A 68 -63.63 8.29 53.99
C PRO A 68 -64.84 8.33 53.04
N ASP A 69 -64.64 8.06 51.76
CA ASP A 69 -65.59 8.18 50.63
C ASP A 69 -66.97 7.53 50.84
N SER A 70 -67.06 6.56 51.73
CA SER A 70 -68.28 5.79 52.02
C SER A 70 -69.30 6.57 52.87
N HIS A 71 -68.88 7.61 53.58
CA HIS A 71 -69.72 8.39 54.51
C HIS A 71 -70.18 9.74 53.98
N TRP A 72 -69.95 10.04 52.70
CA TRP A 72 -70.35 11.32 52.12
C TRP A 72 -71.88 11.38 51.91
N SER A 73 -72.49 12.47 52.36
CA SER A 73 -73.88 12.83 52.05
C SER A 73 -74.07 13.00 50.53
N GLU A 74 -75.30 12.85 50.01
CA GLU A 74 -75.57 13.08 48.58
C GLU A 74 -75.20 14.49 48.11
N GLU A 75 -75.29 15.47 49.02
CA GLU A 75 -74.89 16.86 48.77
C GLU A 75 -73.37 17.01 48.72
N GLU A 76 -72.64 16.37 49.64
CA GLU A 76 -71.17 16.34 49.66
C GLU A 76 -70.60 15.60 48.44
N LYS A 77 -71.26 14.52 48.00
CA LYS A 77 -70.93 13.83 46.73
C LYS A 77 -71.15 14.71 45.51
N LYS A 78 -72.17 15.58 45.50
CA LYS A 78 -72.39 16.55 44.41
C LYS A 78 -71.33 17.65 44.42
N VAL A 79 -70.95 18.17 45.59
CA VAL A 79 -69.89 19.19 45.74
C VAL A 79 -68.53 18.62 45.30
N TYR A 80 -68.21 17.38 45.67
CA TYR A 80 -66.98 16.72 45.24
C TYR A 80 -66.96 16.45 43.72
N LYS A 81 -68.07 16.00 43.14
CA LYS A 81 -68.19 15.85 41.66
C LYS A 81 -68.02 17.18 40.93
N GLN A 82 -68.51 18.28 41.49
CA GLN A 82 -68.29 19.62 40.92
C GLN A 82 -66.82 20.06 41.06
N TYR A 83 -66.17 19.74 42.18
CA TYR A 83 -64.73 19.95 42.38
C TYR A 83 -63.91 19.16 41.35
N GLU A 84 -64.14 17.85 41.21
CA GLU A 84 -63.45 17.00 40.23
C GLU A 84 -63.64 17.53 38.80
N LYS A 85 -64.86 17.95 38.45
CA LYS A 85 -65.14 18.55 37.15
C LYS A 85 -64.37 19.85 36.94
N LYS A 86 -64.35 20.76 37.93
CA LYS A 86 -63.59 22.02 37.85
C LYS A 86 -62.08 21.77 37.78
N THR A 87 -61.55 20.82 38.54
CA THR A 87 -60.14 20.42 38.52
C THR A 87 -59.75 19.80 37.18
N LYS A 88 -60.61 18.93 36.62
CA LYS A 88 -60.42 18.37 35.29
C LYS A 88 -60.46 19.45 34.21
N ASP A 89 -61.47 20.32 34.21
CA ASP A 89 -61.61 21.42 33.26
C ASP A 89 -60.41 22.39 33.32
N LEU A 90 -59.90 22.67 34.53
CA LEU A 90 -58.71 23.49 34.75
C LEU A 90 -57.43 22.78 34.25
N SER A 91 -57.28 21.48 34.52
CA SER A 91 -56.15 20.69 33.99
C SER A 91 -56.13 20.65 32.47
N GLU A 92 -57.30 20.49 31.82
CA GLU A 92 -57.44 20.52 30.37
C GLU A 92 -57.12 21.91 29.79
N LYS A 93 -57.51 23.00 30.48
CA LYS A 93 -57.15 24.37 30.09
C LYS A 93 -55.63 24.61 30.22
N LYS A 94 -55.00 24.17 31.32
CA LYS A 94 -53.54 24.25 31.51
C LYS A 94 -52.79 23.46 30.42
N GLU A 95 -53.26 22.26 30.09
CA GLU A 95 -52.66 21.42 29.05
C GLU A 95 -52.81 22.01 27.64
N LYS A 96 -54.00 22.57 27.31
CA LYS A 96 -54.21 23.31 26.05
C LYS A 96 -53.29 24.53 25.95
N TYR A 97 -53.11 25.28 27.04
CA TYR A 97 -52.20 26.42 27.10
C TYR A 97 -50.74 26.00 26.95
N LYS A 98 -50.31 24.92 27.63
CA LYS A 98 -48.98 24.33 27.48
C LYS A 98 -48.68 23.93 26.04
N LYS A 99 -49.59 23.19 25.39
CA LYS A 99 -49.46 22.82 23.97
C LYS A 99 -49.36 24.03 23.05
N LEU A 100 -50.17 25.07 23.30
CA LEU A 100 -50.10 26.33 22.54
C LEU A 100 -48.73 27.01 22.70
N ARG A 101 -48.18 27.07 23.93
CA ARG A 101 -46.84 27.62 24.17
C ARG A 101 -45.73 26.77 23.58
N GLU A 102 -45.82 25.44 23.63
CA GLU A 102 -44.84 24.54 23.00
C GLU A 102 -44.82 24.69 21.48
N THR A 103 -46.00 24.80 20.85
CA THR A 103 -46.10 25.03 19.40
C THR A 103 -45.59 26.41 19.00
N GLU A 104 -45.87 27.45 19.79
CA GLU A 104 -45.29 28.79 19.61
C GLU A 104 -43.76 28.76 19.75
N MET A 105 -43.23 28.11 20.79
CA MET A 105 -41.79 27.94 21.00
C MET A 105 -41.13 27.22 19.81
N LYS A 106 -41.69 26.08 19.37
CA LYS A 106 -41.16 25.35 18.20
C LYS A 106 -41.20 26.19 16.94
N ARG A 107 -42.28 26.94 16.71
CA ARG A 107 -42.42 27.84 15.56
C ARG A 107 -41.38 28.96 15.59
N LEU A 108 -41.16 29.58 16.75
CA LEU A 108 -40.12 30.59 16.94
C LEU A 108 -38.73 29.99 16.74
N GLN A 109 -38.45 28.80 17.29
CA GLN A 109 -37.18 28.12 17.09
C GLN A 109 -36.89 27.82 15.60
N VAL A 110 -37.89 27.36 14.84
CA VAL A 110 -37.74 27.15 13.39
C VAL A 110 -37.50 28.48 12.69
N SER A 111 -38.30 29.50 12.98
CA SER A 111 -38.12 30.84 12.40
C SER A 111 -36.74 31.43 12.69
N THR A 112 -36.22 31.31 13.91
CA THR A 112 -34.88 31.76 14.27
C THR A 112 -33.80 30.97 13.52
N LYS A 113 -33.93 29.65 13.39
CA LYS A 113 -32.98 28.83 12.62
C LYS A 113 -32.96 29.22 11.14
N ASP A 114 -34.12 29.42 10.54
CA ASP A 114 -34.24 29.83 9.14
C ASP A 114 -33.67 31.24 8.93
N ALA A 115 -33.92 32.16 9.87
CA ALA A 115 -33.34 33.51 9.85
C ALA A 115 -31.80 33.48 9.98
N THR A 116 -31.26 32.66 10.90
CA THR A 116 -29.80 32.48 11.04
C THR A 116 -29.20 31.92 9.76
N LYS A 117 -29.82 30.88 9.16
CA LYS A 117 -29.34 30.31 7.90
C LYS A 117 -29.37 31.33 6.76
N GLY A 118 -30.44 32.11 6.63
CA GLY A 118 -30.53 33.17 5.63
C GLY A 118 -29.49 34.27 5.82
N PHE A 119 -29.18 34.62 7.07
CA PHE A 119 -28.10 35.54 7.41
C PHE A 119 -26.74 34.97 7.02
N ASP A 120 -26.43 33.72 7.40
CA ASP A 120 -25.16 33.05 7.09
C ASP A 120 -24.94 32.90 5.58
N GLU A 121 -25.98 32.57 4.81
CA GLU A 121 -25.92 32.53 3.34
C GLU A 121 -25.62 33.91 2.74
N THR A 122 -26.23 34.96 3.29
CA THR A 122 -25.99 36.35 2.86
C THR A 122 -24.57 36.79 3.21
N LEU A 123 -24.11 36.46 4.41
CA LEU A 123 -22.76 36.75 4.87
C LEU A 123 -21.72 36.02 4.01
N THR A 124 -21.96 34.76 3.67
CA THR A 124 -21.08 33.97 2.78
C THR A 124 -20.98 34.61 1.40
N LYS A 125 -22.11 34.99 0.80
CA LYS A 125 -22.12 35.70 -0.50
C LYS A 125 -21.40 37.05 -0.43
N LEU A 126 -21.53 37.77 0.69
CA LEU A 126 -20.84 39.04 0.91
C LEU A 126 -19.33 38.84 1.08
N PHE A 127 -18.93 37.79 1.80
CA PHE A 127 -17.52 37.40 1.97
C PHE A 127 -16.89 37.01 0.63
N GLU A 128 -17.56 36.19 -0.19
CA GLU A 128 -17.08 35.86 -1.53
C GLU A 128 -16.91 37.10 -2.42
N LYS A 129 -17.85 38.05 -2.34
CA LYS A 129 -17.73 39.34 -3.04
C LYS A 129 -16.54 40.13 -2.52
N LYS A 130 -16.34 40.22 -1.21
CA LYS A 130 -15.19 40.89 -0.59
C LYS A 130 -13.87 40.31 -1.11
N VAL A 131 -13.71 38.99 -1.07
CA VAL A 131 -12.49 38.31 -1.54
C VAL A 131 -12.24 38.58 -3.03
N LYS A 132 -13.28 38.52 -3.87
CA LYS A 132 -13.15 38.84 -5.31
C LYS A 132 -12.76 40.30 -5.54
N CYS A 133 -13.37 41.25 -4.82
CA CYS A 133 -13.01 42.66 -4.92
C CYS A 133 -11.56 42.90 -4.47
N GLU A 134 -11.14 42.33 -3.34
CA GLU A 134 -9.77 42.43 -2.83
C GLU A 134 -8.77 41.83 -3.82
N MET A 135 -9.06 40.65 -4.39
CA MET A 135 -8.25 40.03 -5.44
C MET A 135 -8.05 40.97 -6.64
N THR A 136 -9.14 41.55 -7.18
CA THR A 136 -9.04 42.52 -8.29
C THR A 136 -8.25 43.76 -7.88
N ILE A 137 -8.46 44.30 -6.68
CA ILE A 137 -7.70 45.46 -6.18
C ILE A 137 -6.21 45.13 -6.12
N TYR A 138 -5.82 43.97 -5.60
CA TYR A 138 -4.42 43.56 -5.54
C TYR A 138 -3.81 43.33 -6.92
N GLN A 139 -4.58 42.79 -7.87
CA GLN A 139 -4.14 42.65 -9.26
C GLN A 139 -3.87 44.00 -9.91
N GLU A 140 -4.79 44.95 -9.78
CA GLU A 140 -4.60 46.29 -10.32
C GLU A 140 -3.45 47.03 -9.61
N LYS A 141 -3.29 46.87 -8.30
CA LYS A 141 -2.13 47.41 -7.56
C LYS A 141 -0.81 46.85 -8.08
N LEU A 142 -0.74 45.55 -8.36
CA LEU A 142 0.45 44.93 -8.93
C LEU A 142 0.75 45.49 -10.33
N LYS A 143 -0.28 45.62 -11.18
CA LYS A 143 -0.13 46.23 -12.51
C LYS A 143 0.37 47.66 -12.43
N ILE A 144 -0.22 48.48 -11.56
CA ILE A 144 0.21 49.87 -11.34
C ILE A 144 1.67 49.89 -10.88
N THR A 145 2.05 49.04 -9.93
CA THR A 145 3.43 48.97 -9.41
C THR A 145 4.42 48.61 -10.51
N TYR A 146 4.09 47.62 -11.34
CA TYR A 146 4.93 47.21 -12.46
C TYR A 146 5.03 48.33 -13.51
N LEU A 147 3.91 48.96 -13.89
CA LEU A 147 3.90 50.07 -14.84
C LEU A 147 4.73 51.25 -14.33
N VAL A 148 4.62 51.60 -13.05
CA VAL A 148 5.45 52.66 -12.44
C VAL A 148 6.92 52.30 -12.52
N TYR A 149 7.29 51.06 -12.18
CA TYR A 149 8.65 50.56 -12.33
C TYR A 149 9.13 50.65 -13.79
N SER A 150 8.29 50.26 -14.75
CA SER A 150 8.62 50.34 -16.17
C SER A 150 8.81 51.77 -16.67
N VAL A 151 8.01 52.72 -16.19
CA VAL A 151 8.15 54.14 -16.52
C VAL A 151 9.46 54.70 -15.96
N ILE A 152 9.80 54.37 -14.70
CA ILE A 152 11.06 54.81 -14.08
C ILE A 152 12.26 54.28 -14.88
N LEU A 153 12.24 53.00 -15.25
CA LEU A 153 13.32 52.41 -16.06
C LEU A 153 13.42 53.04 -17.45
N GLU A 154 12.30 53.33 -18.13
CA GLU A 154 12.34 54.02 -19.43
C GLU A 154 12.91 55.43 -19.30
N GLU A 155 12.56 56.14 -18.24
CA GLU A 155 13.10 57.47 -17.94
C GLU A 155 14.61 57.41 -17.66
N GLU A 156 15.08 56.42 -16.90
CA GLU A 156 16.51 56.19 -16.67
C GLU A 156 17.27 55.90 -17.97
N MET A 157 16.78 54.98 -18.80
CA MET A 157 17.36 54.69 -20.12
C MET A 157 17.35 55.92 -21.03
N ARG A 158 16.27 56.72 -20.99
CA ARG A 158 16.19 57.97 -21.76
C ARG A 158 17.20 59.00 -21.30
N ASN A 159 17.42 59.13 -19.99
CA ASN A 159 18.42 60.04 -19.43
C ASN A 159 19.84 59.61 -19.82
N GLN A 160 20.14 58.31 -19.75
CA GLN A 160 21.41 57.75 -20.24
C GLN A 160 21.60 58.01 -21.74
N GLU A 161 20.55 57.80 -22.56
CA GLU A 161 20.58 58.07 -23.99
C GLU A 161 20.89 59.55 -24.29
N LEU A 162 20.31 60.48 -23.53
CA LEU A 162 20.59 61.92 -23.66
C LEU A 162 22.01 62.28 -23.25
N ASP A 163 22.54 61.70 -22.17
CA ASP A 163 23.93 61.95 -21.73
C ASP A 163 24.94 61.44 -22.76
N LEU A 164 24.74 60.23 -23.30
CA LEU A 164 25.57 59.68 -24.37
C LEU A 164 25.50 60.53 -25.64
N LYS A 165 24.31 60.99 -26.04
CA LYS A 165 24.16 61.90 -27.20
C LYS A 165 24.87 63.24 -26.95
N LEU A 166 24.80 63.78 -25.74
CA LEU A 166 25.49 65.02 -25.39
C LEU A 166 27.01 64.86 -25.43
N LYS A 167 27.54 63.76 -24.86
CA LYS A 167 28.96 63.42 -24.92
C LYS A 167 29.42 63.23 -26.36
N LEU A 168 28.69 62.45 -27.15
CA LEU A 168 28.97 62.23 -28.57
C LEU A 168 29.00 63.54 -29.34
N GLY A 169 28.04 64.45 -29.11
CA GLY A 169 28.01 65.77 -29.73
C GLY A 169 29.24 66.63 -29.38
N LYS A 170 29.67 66.60 -28.11
CA LYS A 170 30.89 67.30 -27.67
C LYS A 170 32.16 66.72 -28.30
N THR A 171 32.29 65.39 -28.33
CA THR A 171 33.45 64.72 -28.93
C THR A 171 33.49 64.91 -30.45
N LEU A 172 32.33 64.93 -31.12
CA LEU A 172 32.22 65.29 -32.54
C LEU A 172 32.73 66.71 -32.81
N ALA A 173 32.27 67.70 -32.04
CA ALA A 173 32.74 69.08 -32.16
C ALA A 173 34.25 69.18 -31.91
N TYR A 174 34.76 68.51 -30.87
CA TYR A 174 36.20 68.48 -30.57
C TYR A 174 37.01 67.85 -31.72
N ARG A 175 36.57 66.73 -32.29
CA ARG A 175 37.21 66.12 -33.45
C ARG A 175 37.23 67.08 -34.64
N ASP A 176 36.12 67.78 -34.90
CA ASP A 176 36.03 68.74 -36.01
C ASP A 176 36.98 69.92 -35.82
N GLU A 177 37.09 70.46 -34.60
CA GLU A 177 38.08 71.49 -34.25
C GLU A 177 39.51 71.01 -34.49
N ARG A 178 39.84 69.78 -34.03
CA ARG A 178 41.16 69.15 -34.28
C ARG A 178 41.41 68.93 -35.77
N GLU A 179 40.38 68.54 -36.53
CA GLU A 179 40.48 68.35 -37.97
C GLU A 179 40.78 69.66 -38.70
N GLU A 180 40.10 70.75 -38.34
CA GLU A 180 40.42 72.07 -38.89
C GLU A 180 41.81 72.55 -38.47
N GLU A 181 42.23 72.31 -37.23
CA GLU A 181 43.59 72.63 -36.78
C GLU A 181 44.65 71.87 -37.57
N VAL A 182 44.45 70.59 -37.84
CA VAL A 182 45.34 69.79 -38.69
C VAL A 182 45.40 70.39 -40.10
N LYS A 183 44.25 70.69 -40.71
CA LYS A 183 44.19 71.30 -42.06
C LYS A 183 44.90 72.65 -42.11
N ARG A 184 44.65 73.55 -41.15
CA ARG A 184 45.31 74.87 -41.10
C ARG A 184 46.83 74.76 -41.04
N HIS A 185 47.36 73.82 -40.26
CA HIS A 185 48.81 73.64 -40.19
C HIS A 185 49.39 72.95 -41.42
N GLU A 186 48.63 72.08 -42.09
CA GLU A 186 49.02 71.52 -43.38
C GLU A 186 49.07 72.63 -44.46
N GLU A 187 48.08 73.52 -44.50
CA GLU A 187 48.04 74.69 -45.40
C GLU A 187 49.14 75.71 -45.08
N GLU A 188 49.41 75.99 -43.79
CA GLU A 188 50.51 76.87 -43.38
C GLU A 188 51.86 76.32 -43.85
N VAL A 189 52.07 75.00 -43.71
CA VAL A 189 53.26 74.33 -44.26
C VAL A 189 53.32 74.49 -45.78
N GLU A 190 52.20 74.36 -46.50
CA GLU A 190 52.14 74.54 -47.94
C GLU A 190 52.46 76.00 -48.37
N LEU A 191 51.93 77.01 -47.68
CA LEU A 191 52.23 78.42 -47.95
C LEU A 191 53.70 78.77 -47.66
N PHE A 192 54.28 78.24 -46.57
CA PHE A 192 55.71 78.38 -46.30
C PHE A 192 56.56 77.77 -47.42
N LEU A 193 56.09 76.67 -48.03
CA LEU A 193 56.78 76.06 -49.17
C LEU A 193 56.67 76.91 -50.44
N GLU A 194 55.50 77.49 -50.75
CA GLU A 194 55.31 78.36 -51.92
C GLU A 194 56.14 79.66 -51.84
N THR A 195 56.14 80.31 -50.67
CA THR A 195 56.94 81.51 -50.43
C THR A 195 58.43 81.23 -50.54
N TYR A 196 58.88 80.10 -50.00
CA TYR A 196 60.26 79.65 -50.15
C TYR A 196 60.61 79.32 -51.62
N ASP A 197 59.76 78.59 -52.35
CA ASP A 197 59.98 78.28 -53.77
C ASP A 197 60.12 79.56 -54.61
N THR A 198 59.36 80.60 -54.28
CA THR A 198 59.45 81.92 -54.92
C THR A 198 60.80 82.59 -54.64
N ILE A 199 61.23 82.64 -53.38
CA ILE A 199 62.53 83.22 -52.99
C ILE A 199 63.69 82.47 -53.65
N VAL A 200 63.66 81.13 -53.69
CA VAL A 200 64.69 80.33 -54.37
C VAL A 200 64.70 80.58 -55.87
N ALA A 201 63.53 80.78 -56.48
CA ALA A 201 63.45 81.13 -57.89
C ALA A 201 64.05 82.53 -58.16
N GLU A 202 63.77 83.50 -57.28
CA GLU A 202 64.37 84.85 -57.32
C GLU A 202 65.89 84.80 -57.13
N ASP A 203 66.40 84.05 -56.15
CA ASP A 203 67.83 83.88 -55.91
C ASP A 203 68.54 83.22 -57.11
N LYS A 204 67.93 82.19 -57.72
CA LYS A 204 68.44 81.61 -58.98
C LYS A 204 68.46 82.61 -60.14
N VAL A 205 67.54 83.58 -60.17
CA VAL A 205 67.55 84.65 -61.18
C VAL A 205 68.67 85.63 -60.87
N LEU A 206 68.81 86.05 -59.61
CA LEU A 206 69.88 86.93 -59.15
C LEU A 206 71.27 86.31 -59.37
N ASP A 207 71.47 85.02 -59.10
CA ASP A 207 72.73 84.33 -59.36
C ASP A 207 73.02 84.22 -60.87
N LYS A 208 71.98 84.08 -61.71
CA LYS A 208 72.13 84.15 -63.17
C LYS A 208 72.47 85.56 -63.65
N GLU A 209 71.89 86.60 -63.05
CA GLU A 209 72.16 88.00 -63.36
C GLU A 209 73.57 88.40 -62.89
N PHE A 210 73.97 88.00 -61.68
CA PHE A 210 75.30 88.19 -61.14
C PHE A 210 76.36 87.46 -61.97
N ARG A 211 76.11 86.21 -62.38
CA ARG A 211 77.00 85.50 -63.33
C ARG A 211 77.08 86.18 -64.68
N LYS A 212 75.98 86.75 -65.19
CA LYS A 212 75.96 87.55 -66.42
C LYS A 212 76.77 88.84 -66.30
N GLU A 213 76.78 89.50 -65.13
CA GLU A 213 77.55 90.71 -64.90
C GLU A 213 79.06 90.45 -64.76
N PHE A 214 79.48 89.21 -64.47
CA PHE A 214 80.88 88.89 -64.18
C PHE A 214 81.62 88.00 -65.18
N PHE A 215 81.01 87.22 -66.08
CA PHE A 215 81.75 86.59 -67.20
C PHE A 215 80.82 86.07 -68.32
N ASP A 216 81.20 86.34 -69.57
CA ASP A 216 80.66 85.75 -70.79
C ASP A 216 80.85 84.22 -70.82
N GLU A 217 79.90 83.55 -71.49
CA GLU A 217 79.85 82.15 -71.96
C GLU A 217 79.27 81.03 -71.04
N GLN A 218 78.20 80.45 -71.60
CA GLN A 218 77.60 79.12 -71.40
C GLN A 218 76.60 78.88 -70.25
N SER A 219 75.33 79.11 -70.57
CA SER A 219 74.14 78.61 -69.87
C SER A 219 73.51 77.47 -70.65
N LEU A 220 73.50 76.28 -70.05
CA LEU A 220 72.48 75.26 -70.27
C LEU A 220 72.44 74.39 -69.01
N TRP A 221 71.22 74.18 -68.50
CA TRP A 221 70.69 72.99 -67.81
C TRP A 221 69.67 73.41 -66.75
N GLY A 222 68.41 72.99 -66.96
CA GLY A 222 67.28 73.26 -66.08
C GLY A 222 67.19 72.31 -64.90
N SER A 223 66.16 72.48 -64.06
CA SER A 223 65.71 71.39 -63.20
C SER A 223 64.21 71.48 -62.92
N LEU A 224 63.61 70.31 -63.08
CA LEU A 224 62.31 69.83 -62.60
C LEU A 224 62.14 70.09 -61.09
N ALA A 225 60.89 70.32 -60.67
CA ALA A 225 60.51 70.53 -59.27
C ALA A 225 60.64 69.23 -58.44
N PRO A 226 61.31 69.25 -57.27
CA PRO A 226 61.28 68.14 -56.32
C PRO A 226 60.25 68.37 -55.20
N ASP A 227 59.93 67.28 -54.51
CA ASP A 227 58.88 67.12 -53.51
C ASP A 227 59.13 67.93 -52.23
N ALA A 228 58.08 68.19 -51.45
CA ALA A 228 58.04 69.13 -50.30
C ALA A 228 59.11 68.90 -49.21
N THR A 229 59.65 67.69 -49.11
CA THR A 229 60.69 67.33 -48.13
C THR A 229 62.10 67.70 -48.58
N ASP A 230 62.38 67.69 -49.89
CA ASP A 230 63.69 68.07 -50.44
C ASP A 230 63.94 69.59 -50.35
N LYS A 231 62.87 70.38 -50.26
CA LYS A 231 62.90 71.85 -50.32
C LYS A 231 63.21 72.52 -48.98
N MET A 232 62.59 72.06 -47.89
CA MET A 232 62.94 72.49 -46.53
C MET A 232 64.38 72.10 -46.18
N SER A 233 64.83 70.91 -46.62
CA SER A 233 66.23 70.49 -46.54
C SER A 233 67.18 71.47 -47.28
N LYS A 234 66.75 72.13 -48.35
CA LYS A 234 67.56 73.09 -49.10
C LYS A 234 67.65 74.47 -48.43
N ALA A 235 66.58 74.96 -47.79
CA ALA A 235 66.60 76.20 -47.00
C ALA A 235 67.59 76.10 -45.83
N MET A 236 67.69 74.89 -45.28
CA MET A 236 68.66 74.57 -44.25
C MET A 236 70.08 74.52 -44.79
N GLU A 237 70.31 74.12 -46.05
CA GLU A 237 71.65 74.17 -46.69
C GLU A 237 72.18 75.60 -46.79
N GLU A 238 71.31 76.57 -47.06
CA GLU A 238 71.66 78.00 -47.13
C GLU A 238 71.99 78.57 -45.73
N GLN A 239 71.23 78.20 -44.70
CA GLN A 239 71.58 78.57 -43.31
C GLN A 239 72.79 77.80 -42.76
N ASP A 240 73.13 76.66 -43.34
CA ASP A 240 74.27 75.82 -43.00
C ASP A 240 75.55 76.23 -43.77
N ALA A 241 75.44 77.24 -44.64
CA ALA A 241 76.53 77.73 -45.47
C ALA A 241 77.75 78.17 -44.62
N PRO A 242 78.99 77.91 -45.09
CA PRO A 242 80.20 78.15 -44.32
C PRO A 242 80.41 79.63 -43.96
N GLU A 243 79.82 80.57 -44.72
CA GLU A 243 79.85 82.00 -44.44
C GLU A 243 79.13 82.37 -43.13
N ASN A 244 78.17 81.56 -42.69
CA ASN A 244 77.40 81.77 -41.45
C ASN A 244 78.09 81.19 -40.19
N THR A 245 79.33 80.72 -40.33
CA THR A 245 80.09 80.15 -39.20
C THR A 245 80.54 81.26 -38.24
N PRO A 246 80.25 81.18 -36.92
CA PRO A 246 80.74 82.16 -35.95
C PRO A 246 82.27 82.22 -35.91
N GLU A 247 82.84 83.42 -35.84
CA GLU A 247 84.28 83.64 -35.80
C GLU A 247 84.94 82.84 -34.65
N GLY A 248 85.89 81.95 -35.00
CA GLY A 248 86.64 81.10 -34.06
C GLY A 248 86.11 79.68 -33.86
N LEU A 249 84.98 79.30 -34.47
CA LEU A 249 84.43 77.94 -34.36
C LEU A 249 85.12 76.97 -35.35
N ASN A 250 85.41 75.74 -34.93
CA ASN A 250 85.97 74.72 -35.82
C ASN A 250 84.93 74.31 -36.89
N PRO A 251 85.27 74.34 -38.20
CA PRO A 251 84.35 73.96 -39.28
C PRO A 251 83.72 72.55 -39.15
N SER A 252 84.44 71.62 -38.52
CA SER A 252 83.93 70.26 -38.25
C SER A 252 82.84 70.24 -37.17
N VAL A 253 82.85 71.21 -36.25
CA VAL A 253 81.81 71.38 -35.23
C VAL A 253 80.58 72.05 -35.84
N TRP A 254 80.77 73.06 -36.70
CA TRP A 254 79.69 73.72 -37.46
C TRP A 254 78.89 72.72 -38.30
N LYS A 255 79.57 71.90 -39.12
CA LYS A 255 78.92 70.88 -39.95
C LYS A 255 78.10 69.86 -39.15
N ARG A 256 78.56 69.48 -37.94
CA ARG A 256 77.80 68.60 -37.04
C ARG A 256 76.59 69.32 -36.45
N PHE A 257 76.71 70.59 -36.08
CA PHE A 257 75.60 71.41 -35.57
C PHE A 257 74.50 71.58 -36.62
N CYS A 258 74.86 71.93 -37.85
CA CYS A 258 73.98 72.05 -39.01
C CYS A 258 73.13 70.78 -39.24
N LEU A 259 73.81 69.62 -39.27
CA LEU A 259 73.16 68.32 -39.45
C LEU A 259 72.19 68.00 -38.31
N VAL A 260 72.58 68.27 -37.05
CA VAL A 260 71.72 68.06 -35.88
C VAL A 260 70.52 69.03 -35.87
N ARG A 261 70.72 70.29 -36.27
CA ARG A 261 69.67 71.30 -36.38
C ARG A 261 68.62 70.91 -37.43
N ARG A 262 69.06 70.43 -38.60
CA ARG A 262 68.17 69.97 -39.67
C ARG A 262 67.30 68.80 -39.23
N VAL A 263 67.93 67.78 -38.67
CA VAL A 263 67.23 66.61 -38.12
C VAL A 263 66.25 67.03 -37.02
N LYS A 264 66.63 67.98 -36.15
CA LYS A 264 65.77 68.48 -35.08
C LYS A 264 64.50 69.16 -35.64
N ILE A 265 64.64 70.13 -36.53
CA ILE A 265 63.50 70.93 -37.03
C ILE A 265 62.54 70.06 -37.86
N GLU A 266 63.05 69.21 -38.75
CA GLU A 266 62.21 68.28 -39.51
C GLU A 266 61.49 67.29 -38.59
N SER A 267 62.16 66.80 -37.54
CA SER A 267 61.54 65.90 -36.56
C SER A 267 60.50 66.61 -35.70
N GLU A 268 60.68 67.89 -35.33
CA GLU A 268 59.73 68.65 -34.51
C GLU A 268 58.46 69.02 -35.30
N HIS A 269 58.58 69.44 -36.57
CA HIS A 269 57.43 69.72 -37.43
C HIS A 269 56.63 68.45 -37.74
N LYS A 270 57.31 67.34 -38.10
CA LYS A 270 56.65 66.04 -38.32
C LYS A 270 55.96 65.56 -37.06
N LYS A 271 56.61 65.69 -35.90
CA LYS A 271 56.06 65.32 -34.60
C LYS A 271 54.81 66.14 -34.26
N SER A 272 54.83 67.45 -34.49
CA SER A 272 53.67 68.32 -34.19
C SER A 272 52.42 67.96 -35.01
N ILE A 273 52.57 67.70 -36.32
CA ILE A 273 51.44 67.25 -37.16
C ILE A 273 50.98 65.84 -36.76
N GLN A 274 51.92 64.93 -36.46
CA GLN A 274 51.60 63.57 -36.02
C GLN A 274 50.85 63.55 -34.68
N GLU A 275 51.24 64.38 -33.71
CA GLU A 275 50.56 64.50 -32.42
C GLU A 275 49.10 64.95 -32.59
N ARG A 276 48.83 65.94 -33.45
CA ARG A 276 47.46 66.41 -33.69
C ARG A 276 46.62 65.42 -34.51
N ARG A 277 47.24 64.71 -35.46
CA ARG A 277 46.56 63.59 -36.15
C ARG A 277 46.19 62.48 -35.17
N ALA A 278 47.10 62.15 -34.24
CA ALA A 278 46.82 61.18 -33.19
C ALA A 278 45.68 61.64 -32.27
N GLU A 279 45.61 62.92 -31.88
CA GLU A 279 44.48 63.49 -31.13
C GLU A 279 43.15 63.37 -31.89
N LYS A 280 43.14 63.71 -33.19
CA LYS A 280 41.95 63.53 -34.05
C LYS A 280 41.52 62.07 -34.14
N GLU A 281 42.46 61.15 -34.35
CA GLU A 281 42.20 59.71 -34.43
C GLU A 281 41.68 59.17 -33.09
N ALA A 282 42.23 59.61 -31.96
CA ALA A 282 41.74 59.27 -30.63
C ALA A 282 40.30 59.75 -30.41
N ALA A 283 39.99 61.00 -30.77
CA ALA A 283 38.62 61.52 -30.71
C ALA A 283 37.66 60.73 -31.62
N GLN A 284 38.12 60.31 -32.81
CA GLN A 284 37.32 59.48 -33.72
C GLN A 284 37.08 58.07 -33.17
N GLN A 285 38.04 57.48 -32.48
CA GLN A 285 37.85 56.21 -31.77
C GLN A 285 36.84 56.35 -30.62
N GLU A 286 36.91 57.44 -29.85
CA GLU A 286 35.95 57.73 -28.79
C GLU A 286 34.52 57.92 -29.34
N ILE A 287 34.37 58.59 -30.49
CA ILE A 287 33.09 58.71 -31.20
C ILE A 287 32.52 57.35 -31.58
N ASN A 288 33.36 56.44 -32.09
CA ASN A 288 32.92 55.09 -32.45
C ASN A 288 32.47 54.31 -31.20
N ASN A 289 33.26 54.37 -30.12
CA ASN A 289 32.91 53.72 -28.84
C ASN A 289 31.58 54.25 -28.28
N LEU A 290 31.38 55.57 -28.28
CA LEU A 290 30.13 56.20 -27.81
C LEU A 290 28.94 55.84 -28.71
N SER A 291 29.16 55.69 -30.02
CA SER A 291 28.12 55.28 -30.97
C SER A 291 27.72 53.81 -30.75
N ASP A 292 28.70 52.93 -30.51
CA ASP A 292 28.45 51.52 -30.19
C ASP A 292 27.71 51.37 -28.85
N GLU A 293 28.10 52.15 -27.83
CA GLU A 293 27.41 52.19 -26.54
C GLU A 293 25.95 52.65 -26.70
N LEU A 294 25.71 53.69 -27.50
CA LEU A 294 24.36 54.18 -27.81
C LEU A 294 23.52 53.11 -28.53
N GLU A 295 24.10 52.39 -29.50
CA GLU A 295 23.40 51.29 -30.19
C GLU A 295 23.08 50.14 -29.23
N SER A 296 23.99 49.82 -28.29
CA SER A 296 23.76 48.81 -27.27
C SER A 296 22.61 49.18 -26.33
N LEU A 297 22.54 50.45 -25.92
CA LEU A 297 21.45 50.99 -25.10
C LEU A 297 20.11 50.96 -25.86
N HIS A 298 20.11 51.27 -27.16
CA HIS A 298 18.91 51.13 -28.00
C HIS A 298 18.41 49.69 -28.09
N LYS A 299 19.32 48.71 -28.20
CA LYS A 299 18.96 47.27 -28.20
C LYS A 299 18.34 46.86 -26.87
N GLU A 300 18.92 47.30 -25.75
CA GLU A 300 18.38 47.05 -24.42
C GLU A 300 17.00 47.67 -24.23
N LYS A 301 16.83 48.94 -24.62
CA LYS A 301 15.54 49.63 -24.60
C LYS A 301 14.50 48.90 -25.43
N ASN A 302 14.84 48.44 -26.64
CA ASN A 302 13.92 47.66 -27.48
C ASN A 302 13.54 46.31 -26.85
N ARG A 303 14.50 45.60 -26.24
CA ARG A 303 14.22 44.35 -25.50
C ARG A 303 13.23 44.61 -24.37
N PHE A 304 13.46 45.66 -23.58
CA PHE A 304 12.58 46.04 -22.49
C PHE A 304 11.16 46.41 -22.97
N LEU A 305 11.05 47.17 -24.07
CA LEU A 305 9.75 47.54 -24.65
C LEU A 305 8.97 46.34 -25.19
N MET A 306 9.67 45.26 -25.59
CA MET A 306 9.05 44.01 -26.01
C MET A 306 8.68 43.09 -24.84
N ASP A 307 9.28 43.29 -23.66
CA ASP A 307 9.03 42.52 -22.45
C ASP A 307 7.81 43.06 -21.69
N ILE A 308 6.62 42.77 -22.23
CA ILE A 308 5.36 43.24 -21.67
C ILE A 308 4.91 42.28 -20.57
N MET A 309 4.64 42.82 -19.38
CA MET A 309 4.04 42.05 -18.30
C MET A 309 2.61 41.65 -18.65
N VAL A 310 2.36 40.34 -18.62
CA VAL A 310 1.03 39.75 -18.78
C VAL A 310 0.67 39.02 -17.50
N GLN A 311 -0.33 39.53 -16.79
CA GLN A 311 -0.85 38.86 -15.61
C GLN A 311 -1.84 37.77 -16.01
N VAL A 312 -1.52 36.52 -15.67
CA VAL A 312 -2.40 35.37 -15.92
C VAL A 312 -2.92 34.84 -14.59
N ILE A 313 -4.24 34.74 -14.46
CA ILE A 313 -4.90 34.15 -13.29
C ILE A 313 -5.10 32.68 -13.57
N VAL A 314 -4.48 31.84 -12.74
CA VAL A 314 -4.53 30.39 -12.85
C VAL A 314 -5.29 29.83 -11.64
N LYS A 315 -6.12 28.80 -11.84
CA LYS A 315 -6.87 28.17 -10.75
C LYS A 315 -5.99 27.16 -9.99
N GLN A 316 -6.29 26.93 -8.72
CA GLN A 316 -5.65 25.88 -7.93
C GLN A 316 -5.79 24.51 -8.63
N GLY A 317 -4.68 23.77 -8.73
CA GLY A 317 -4.60 22.49 -9.48
C GLY A 317 -4.18 22.61 -10.94
N GLN A 318 -4.03 23.83 -11.48
CA GLN A 318 -3.40 24.06 -12.79
C GLN A 318 -1.92 24.44 -12.66
N VAL A 319 -1.46 24.75 -11.45
CA VAL A 319 -0.04 24.90 -11.11
C VAL A 319 0.41 23.62 -10.44
N TYR A 320 1.41 22.96 -11.01
CA TYR A 320 2.05 21.80 -10.39
C TYR A 320 3.23 22.29 -9.55
N THR A 321 2.97 22.61 -8.28
CA THR A 321 4.03 22.80 -7.29
C THR A 321 4.07 21.59 -6.35
N THR A 322 5.27 21.18 -5.96
CA THR A 322 5.46 20.14 -4.93
C THR A 322 5.12 20.65 -3.54
N ASP A 323 5.25 21.96 -3.32
CA ASP A 323 4.87 22.67 -2.09
C ASP A 323 3.79 23.71 -2.39
N GLU A 324 2.68 23.67 -1.64
CA GLU A 324 1.55 24.59 -1.80
C GLU A 324 1.86 26.02 -1.30
N THR A 325 2.99 26.22 -0.62
CA THR A 325 3.38 27.47 0.04
C THR A 325 4.69 28.07 -0.47
N ALA A 326 5.39 27.41 -1.40
CA ALA A 326 6.66 27.88 -1.93
C ALA A 326 6.44 28.77 -3.16
N ASP A 327 6.79 30.05 -3.04
CA ASP A 327 6.92 30.95 -4.19
C ASP A 327 8.19 30.58 -4.97
N PHE A 328 8.02 29.97 -6.14
CA PHE A 328 9.12 29.72 -7.05
C PHE A 328 9.39 30.99 -7.90
N PRO A 329 10.66 31.36 -8.11
CA PRO A 329 11.00 32.55 -8.90
C PRO A 329 10.70 32.40 -10.39
N GLU A 330 10.64 31.17 -10.90
CA GLU A 330 10.43 30.89 -12.32
C GLU A 330 9.32 29.86 -12.52
N TYR A 331 8.35 30.21 -13.37
CA TYR A 331 7.27 29.32 -13.80
C TYR A 331 7.33 29.14 -15.31
N VAL A 332 7.21 27.89 -15.76
CA VAL A 332 7.18 27.56 -17.19
C VAL A 332 5.73 27.31 -17.60
N LEU A 333 5.26 28.03 -18.61
CA LEU A 333 3.94 27.80 -19.19
C LEU A 333 3.98 26.54 -20.08
N LEU A 334 3.33 25.47 -19.62
CA LEU A 334 3.23 24.21 -20.36
C LEU A 334 1.89 24.12 -21.09
N HIS A 335 1.94 23.81 -22.38
CA HIS A 335 0.73 23.55 -23.16
C HIS A 335 0.05 22.27 -22.64
N LYS A 336 -1.24 22.39 -22.29
CA LYS A 336 -2.04 21.28 -21.73
C LYS A 336 -1.98 20.00 -22.55
N GLY A 337 -1.92 20.11 -23.88
CA GLY A 337 -1.84 18.96 -24.78
C GLY A 337 -0.65 18.04 -24.50
N VAL A 338 0.51 18.59 -24.10
CA VAL A 338 1.70 17.79 -23.78
C VAL A 338 1.42 16.86 -22.59
N VAL A 339 0.76 17.38 -21.56
CA VAL A 339 0.36 16.62 -20.37
C VAL A 339 -0.73 15.61 -20.69
N GLU A 340 -1.73 16.01 -21.49
CA GLU A 340 -2.81 15.11 -21.91
C GLU A 340 -2.31 13.94 -22.76
N ASP A 341 -1.38 14.19 -23.68
CA ASP A 341 -0.81 13.17 -24.55
C ASP A 341 0.09 12.20 -23.79
N LEU A 342 0.86 12.72 -22.82
CA LEU A 342 1.58 11.88 -21.87
C LEU A 342 0.61 11.00 -21.06
N ASN A 343 -0.47 11.59 -20.54
CA ASN A 343 -1.48 10.86 -19.77
C ASN A 343 -2.21 9.79 -20.60
N LYS A 344 -2.49 10.04 -21.88
CA LYS A 344 -3.03 9.03 -22.80
C LYS A 344 -2.05 7.87 -22.96
N THR A 345 -0.77 8.18 -23.14
CA THR A 345 0.30 7.17 -23.26
C THR A 345 0.41 6.33 -21.98
N ILE A 346 0.40 6.97 -20.81
CA ILE A 346 0.42 6.29 -19.50
C ILE A 346 -0.79 5.36 -19.35
N ARG A 347 -2.00 5.82 -19.70
CA ARG A 347 -3.21 4.98 -19.64
C ARG A 347 -3.15 3.81 -20.61
N MET A 348 -2.63 4.02 -21.81
CA MET A 348 -2.46 2.98 -22.81
C MET A 348 -1.50 1.89 -22.32
N LEU A 349 -0.33 2.28 -21.79
CA LEU A 349 0.64 1.36 -21.19
C LEU A 349 0.07 0.65 -19.95
N GLY A 350 -0.66 1.38 -19.10
CA GLY A 350 -1.36 0.81 -17.95
C GLY A 350 -2.39 -0.26 -18.36
N GLY A 351 -3.17 0.01 -19.42
CA GLY A 351 -4.10 -0.94 -20.00
C GLY A 351 -3.43 -2.20 -20.54
N GLN A 352 -2.30 -2.05 -21.24
CA GLN A 352 -1.49 -3.18 -21.72
C GLN A 352 -0.94 -4.04 -20.58
N ASN A 353 -0.48 -3.39 -19.50
CA ASN A 353 0.01 -4.11 -18.33
C ASN A 353 -1.10 -4.91 -17.64
N ILE A 354 -2.28 -4.30 -17.45
CA ILE A 354 -3.46 -4.98 -16.91
C ILE A 354 -3.87 -6.16 -17.81
N ALA A 355 -3.92 -5.97 -19.13
CA ALA A 355 -4.24 -7.05 -20.07
C ALA A 355 -3.25 -8.22 -19.95
N SER A 356 -1.96 -7.93 -19.85
CA SER A 356 -0.91 -8.94 -19.62
C SER A 356 -1.07 -9.64 -18.27
N MET A 357 -1.43 -8.92 -17.21
CA MET A 357 -1.72 -9.50 -15.90
C MET A 357 -2.95 -10.43 -15.95
N VAL A 358 -4.01 -10.05 -16.65
CA VAL A 358 -5.21 -10.87 -16.84
C VAL A 358 -4.87 -12.15 -17.61
N GLN A 359 -4.12 -12.05 -18.70
CA GLN A 359 -3.66 -13.22 -19.47
C GLN A 359 -2.84 -14.17 -18.59
N ARG A 360 -1.91 -13.67 -17.77
CA ARG A 360 -1.14 -14.49 -16.83
C ARG A 360 -2.02 -15.17 -15.77
N LYS A 361 -3.01 -14.46 -15.24
CA LYS A 361 -3.98 -15.00 -14.28
C LYS A 361 -4.78 -16.14 -14.91
N ASP A 362 -5.31 -15.93 -16.11
CA ASP A 362 -6.13 -16.93 -16.81
C ASP A 362 -5.29 -18.13 -17.26
N PHE A 363 -4.04 -17.91 -17.68
CA PHE A 363 -3.09 -18.99 -17.96
C PHE A 363 -2.86 -19.86 -16.72
N ARG A 364 -2.53 -19.26 -15.57
CA ARG A 364 -2.35 -20.01 -14.31
C ARG A 364 -3.60 -20.79 -13.91
N LYS A 365 -4.78 -20.17 -14.01
CA LYS A 365 -6.06 -20.84 -13.74
C LYS A 365 -6.24 -22.06 -14.63
N ASN A 366 -5.93 -21.95 -15.91
CA ASN A 366 -6.00 -23.06 -16.85
C ASN A 366 -4.98 -24.15 -16.51
N THR A 367 -3.73 -23.80 -16.18
CA THR A 367 -2.70 -24.75 -15.73
C THR A 367 -3.17 -25.56 -14.52
N PHE A 368 -3.69 -24.91 -13.47
CA PHE A 368 -4.23 -25.61 -12.30
C PHE A 368 -5.39 -26.54 -12.65
N LEU A 369 -6.30 -26.12 -13.53
CA LEU A 369 -7.40 -26.97 -13.97
C LEU A 369 -6.89 -28.21 -14.73
N LEU A 370 -5.88 -28.03 -15.59
CA LEU A 370 -5.25 -29.12 -16.33
C LEU A 370 -4.52 -30.09 -15.39
N GLU A 371 -3.76 -29.60 -14.42
CA GLU A 371 -3.11 -30.43 -13.40
C GLU A 371 -4.13 -31.24 -12.59
N TRP A 372 -5.23 -30.61 -12.18
CA TRP A 372 -6.31 -31.30 -11.47
C TRP A 372 -6.94 -32.40 -12.33
N LYS A 373 -7.22 -32.12 -13.61
CA LYS A 373 -7.73 -33.14 -14.55
C LYS A 373 -6.74 -34.28 -14.74
N HIS A 374 -5.45 -33.98 -14.86
CA HIS A 374 -4.39 -34.98 -14.97
C HIS A 374 -4.35 -35.87 -13.72
N LYS A 375 -4.47 -35.27 -12.53
CA LYS A 375 -4.49 -36.02 -11.26
C LYS A 375 -5.69 -36.96 -11.16
N ILE A 376 -6.87 -36.52 -11.60
CA ILE A 376 -8.05 -37.40 -11.69
C ILE A 376 -7.80 -38.58 -12.63
N MET A 377 -7.31 -38.31 -13.84
CA MET A 377 -7.03 -39.36 -14.81
C MET A 377 -5.98 -40.35 -14.27
N THR A 378 -4.96 -39.86 -13.56
CA THR A 378 -3.94 -40.69 -12.92
C THR A 378 -4.56 -41.60 -11.84
N MET A 379 -5.44 -41.06 -10.99
CA MET A 379 -6.16 -41.85 -9.98
C MET A 379 -7.10 -42.88 -10.62
N GLN A 380 -7.75 -42.55 -11.73
CA GLN A 380 -8.58 -43.51 -12.48
C GLN A 380 -7.74 -44.63 -13.07
N ILE A 381 -6.56 -44.31 -13.63
CA ILE A 381 -5.61 -45.31 -14.12
C ILE A 381 -5.17 -46.23 -12.98
N GLU A 382 -4.85 -45.66 -11.81
CA GLU A 382 -4.45 -46.43 -10.64
C GLU A 382 -5.59 -47.34 -10.14
N ASP A 383 -6.82 -46.84 -10.06
CA ASP A 383 -8.01 -47.63 -9.69
C ASP A 383 -8.26 -48.78 -10.68
N LEU A 384 -8.14 -48.52 -11.99
CA LEU A 384 -8.25 -49.57 -13.01
C LEU A 384 -7.13 -50.60 -12.91
N ASN A 385 -5.89 -50.16 -12.65
CA ASN A 385 -4.76 -51.06 -12.42
C ASN A 385 -4.96 -51.88 -11.14
N ASN A 386 -5.52 -51.31 -10.08
CA ASN A 386 -5.86 -52.03 -8.85
C ASN A 386 -6.91 -53.11 -9.13
N LYS A 387 -8.00 -52.75 -9.81
CA LYS A 387 -9.03 -53.71 -10.24
C LYS A 387 -8.45 -54.83 -11.11
N ALA A 388 -7.55 -54.51 -12.03
CA ALA A 388 -6.87 -55.51 -12.85
C ALA A 388 -6.00 -56.46 -11.99
N ARG A 389 -5.24 -55.91 -11.03
CA ARG A 389 -4.46 -56.71 -10.06
C ARG A 389 -5.36 -57.58 -9.20
N ASP A 390 -6.50 -57.07 -8.75
CA ASP A 390 -7.46 -57.83 -7.93
C ASP A 390 -8.07 -58.98 -8.72
N ILE A 391 -8.45 -58.75 -9.98
CA ILE A 391 -8.93 -59.81 -10.89
C ILE A 391 -7.83 -60.87 -11.10
N GLN A 392 -6.57 -60.45 -11.31
CA GLN A 392 -5.45 -61.39 -11.46
C GLN A 392 -5.18 -62.20 -10.20
N ARG A 393 -5.36 -61.61 -9.01
CA ARG A 393 -5.17 -62.27 -7.71
C ARG A 393 -6.35 -63.14 -7.29
N LEU A 394 -7.50 -62.96 -7.92
CA LEU A 394 -8.71 -63.74 -7.65
C LEU A 394 -8.45 -65.20 -8.01
N HIS A 395 -8.16 -66.01 -6.99
CA HIS A 395 -8.05 -67.45 -7.15
C HIS A 395 -9.45 -68.00 -7.46
N LEU A 396 -9.65 -68.40 -8.71
CA LEU A 396 -10.82 -69.17 -9.10
C LEU A 396 -10.66 -70.58 -8.52
N SER A 397 -11.66 -71.03 -7.76
CA SER A 397 -11.74 -72.44 -7.34
C SER A 397 -11.65 -73.33 -8.59
N GLU A 398 -11.00 -74.49 -8.46
CA GLU A 398 -10.77 -75.44 -9.56
C GLU A 398 -12.07 -75.80 -10.29
N GLU A 399 -13.19 -75.89 -9.56
CA GLU A 399 -14.54 -76.09 -10.11
C GLU A 399 -15.00 -74.93 -11.02
N ARG A 400 -14.70 -73.68 -10.66
CA ARG A 400 -15.08 -72.49 -11.45
C ARG A 400 -14.17 -72.29 -12.66
N GLN A 401 -12.91 -72.67 -12.55
CA GLN A 401 -11.95 -72.62 -13.66
C GLN A 401 -12.25 -73.70 -14.72
N ASP A 402 -12.71 -74.88 -14.29
CA ASP A 402 -13.22 -75.92 -15.18
C ASP A 402 -14.55 -75.51 -15.86
N TYR A 403 -15.43 -74.79 -15.14
CA TYR A 403 -16.72 -74.31 -15.65
C TYR A 403 -16.58 -73.26 -16.78
N LEU A 404 -15.58 -72.38 -16.68
CA LEU A 404 -15.35 -71.32 -17.67
C LEU A 404 -14.57 -71.81 -18.92
N ASN A 405 -13.74 -72.85 -18.80
CA ASN A 405 -12.83 -73.28 -19.86
C ASN A 405 -13.36 -74.38 -20.79
N LYS A 406 -14.37 -75.17 -20.41
CA LYS A 406 -14.83 -76.32 -21.19
C LYS A 406 -16.25 -76.10 -21.73
N ARG A 407 -16.40 -76.01 -23.06
CA ARG A 407 -17.71 -75.81 -23.73
C ARG A 407 -18.63 -77.03 -23.74
N ASP A 408 -18.16 -78.22 -23.36
CA ASP A 408 -18.90 -79.47 -23.59
C ASP A 408 -19.12 -80.29 -22.31
N LEU A 409 -19.93 -79.75 -21.40
CA LEU A 409 -20.28 -80.38 -20.11
C LEU A 409 -20.89 -81.78 -20.29
N ASN A 410 -21.68 -81.99 -21.34
CA ASN A 410 -22.39 -83.25 -21.56
C ASN A 410 -21.44 -84.42 -21.79
N SER A 411 -20.31 -84.20 -22.48
CA SER A 411 -19.34 -85.26 -22.78
C SER A 411 -18.66 -85.83 -21.53
N ARG A 412 -18.28 -84.97 -20.56
CA ARG A 412 -17.63 -85.37 -19.31
C ARG A 412 -18.62 -86.04 -18.35
N VAL A 413 -19.82 -85.48 -18.22
CA VAL A 413 -20.87 -86.11 -17.40
C VAL A 413 -21.22 -87.48 -17.96
N SER A 414 -21.37 -87.63 -19.28
CA SER A 414 -21.59 -88.94 -19.90
C SER A 414 -20.42 -89.91 -19.70
N GLN A 415 -19.17 -89.45 -19.74
CA GLN A 415 -18.01 -90.30 -19.44
C GLN A 415 -17.97 -90.74 -17.96
N GLN A 416 -18.22 -89.82 -17.02
CA GLN A 416 -18.29 -90.15 -15.60
C GLN A 416 -19.43 -91.11 -15.28
N VAL A 417 -20.61 -90.90 -15.87
CA VAL A 417 -21.75 -91.81 -15.76
C VAL A 417 -21.40 -93.19 -16.32
N SER A 418 -20.78 -93.27 -17.50
CA SER A 418 -20.36 -94.56 -18.08
C SER A 418 -19.34 -95.32 -17.21
N VAL A 419 -18.40 -94.61 -16.57
CA VAL A 419 -17.43 -95.22 -15.64
C VAL A 419 -18.11 -95.72 -14.37
N LEU A 420 -19.05 -94.94 -13.83
CA LEU A 420 -19.82 -95.32 -12.65
C LEU A 420 -20.73 -96.53 -12.95
N GLU A 421 -21.43 -96.54 -14.08
CA GLU A 421 -22.26 -97.68 -14.51
C GLU A 421 -21.46 -98.97 -14.64
N LYS A 422 -20.26 -98.92 -15.24
CA LYS A 422 -19.36 -100.08 -15.31
C LYS A 422 -18.90 -100.55 -13.93
N THR A 423 -18.65 -99.62 -13.01
CA THR A 423 -18.24 -99.92 -11.63
C THR A 423 -19.38 -100.57 -10.85
N ILE A 424 -20.60 -100.04 -10.98
CA ILE A 424 -21.80 -100.59 -10.34
C ILE A 424 -22.08 -102.01 -10.87
N ALA A 425 -22.05 -102.22 -12.19
CA ALA A 425 -22.26 -103.56 -12.76
C ALA A 425 -21.23 -104.59 -12.28
N PHE A 426 -19.97 -104.18 -12.11
CA PHE A 426 -18.93 -105.03 -11.53
C PHE A 426 -19.22 -105.36 -10.06
N GLN A 427 -19.60 -104.35 -9.26
CA GLN A 427 -19.94 -104.52 -7.85
C GLN A 427 -21.18 -105.41 -7.66
N GLU A 428 -22.21 -105.28 -8.50
CA GLU A 428 -23.41 -106.13 -8.48
C GLU A 428 -23.05 -107.60 -8.74
N LYS A 429 -22.21 -107.86 -9.74
CA LYS A 429 -21.75 -109.22 -10.07
C LYS A 429 -20.94 -109.83 -8.92
N ALA A 430 -20.07 -109.04 -8.28
CA ALA A 430 -19.33 -109.45 -7.09
C ALA A 430 -20.25 -109.72 -5.89
N HIS A 431 -21.25 -108.86 -5.66
CA HIS A 431 -22.26 -109.04 -4.63
C HIS A 431 -23.08 -110.31 -4.84
N LEU A 432 -23.52 -110.59 -6.07
CA LEU A 432 -24.29 -111.79 -6.39
C LEU A 432 -23.49 -113.07 -6.05
N HIS A 433 -22.20 -113.08 -6.41
CA HIS A 433 -21.29 -114.19 -6.09
C HIS A 433 -21.12 -114.35 -4.57
N ASN A 434 -20.92 -113.25 -3.84
CA ASN A 434 -20.79 -113.26 -2.39
C ASN A 434 -22.08 -113.76 -1.70
N VAL A 435 -23.25 -113.31 -2.15
CA VAL A 435 -24.55 -113.79 -1.66
C VAL A 435 -24.70 -115.30 -1.87
N GLN A 436 -24.28 -115.81 -3.03
CA GLN A 436 -24.32 -117.25 -3.30
C GLN A 436 -23.37 -118.04 -2.38
N ARG A 437 -22.17 -117.50 -2.13
CA ARG A 437 -21.22 -118.07 -1.16
C ARG A 437 -21.81 -118.12 0.25
N TYR A 438 -22.48 -117.05 0.70
CA TYR A 438 -23.14 -117.03 2.00
C TYR A 438 -24.31 -117.99 2.09
N LYS A 439 -25.15 -118.11 1.05
CA LYS A 439 -26.22 -119.11 0.99
C LYS A 439 -25.68 -120.54 1.16
N ASN A 440 -24.57 -120.86 0.51
CA ASN A 440 -23.92 -122.17 0.65
C ASN A 440 -23.36 -122.37 2.07
N LYS A 441 -22.73 -121.35 2.66
CA LYS A 441 -22.24 -121.41 4.04
C LYS A 441 -23.36 -121.60 5.06
N ILE A 442 -24.51 -120.94 4.87
CA ILE A 442 -25.70 -121.11 5.71
C ILE A 442 -26.24 -122.53 5.62
N LYS A 443 -26.28 -123.14 4.43
CA LYS A 443 -26.69 -124.54 4.26
C LYS A 443 -25.77 -125.49 5.04
N GLU A 444 -24.46 -125.26 4.99
CA GLU A 444 -23.48 -126.08 5.73
C GLU A 444 -23.64 -125.93 7.24
N LEU A 445 -23.77 -124.70 7.74
CA LEU A 445 -23.99 -124.44 9.17
C LEU A 445 -25.30 -125.06 9.67
N LYS A 446 -26.37 -125.04 8.87
CA LYS A 446 -27.63 -125.72 9.22
C LYS A 446 -27.45 -127.24 9.38
N LYS A 447 -26.67 -127.88 8.50
CA LYS A 447 -26.34 -129.31 8.65
C LYS A 447 -25.54 -129.58 9.92
N GLN A 448 -24.53 -128.73 10.22
CA GLN A 448 -23.73 -128.86 11.44
C GLN A 448 -24.56 -128.65 12.71
N ALA A 449 -25.51 -127.70 12.69
CA ALA A 449 -26.42 -127.47 13.80
C ALA A 449 -27.33 -128.68 14.05
N ALA A 450 -27.86 -129.32 13.01
CA ALA A 450 -28.64 -130.56 13.13
C ALA A 450 -27.80 -131.71 13.72
N MET A 451 -26.57 -131.91 13.24
CA MET A 451 -25.65 -132.91 13.81
C MET A 451 -25.31 -132.63 15.28
N LYS A 452 -25.14 -131.36 15.67
CA LYS A 452 -24.90 -131.01 17.08
C LYS A 452 -26.15 -131.22 17.94
N ALA A 453 -27.35 -130.93 17.44
CA ALA A 453 -28.59 -131.18 18.16
C ALA A 453 -28.77 -132.69 18.44
N GLU A 454 -28.44 -133.54 17.48
CA GLU A 454 -28.46 -135.00 17.65
C GLU A 454 -27.43 -135.47 18.70
N LYS A 455 -26.20 -134.95 18.66
CA LYS A 455 -25.18 -135.23 19.70
C LYS A 455 -25.59 -134.74 21.09
N ASN A 456 -26.25 -133.59 21.18
CA ASN A 456 -26.75 -133.06 22.44
C ASN A 456 -27.87 -133.94 23.01
N ALA A 457 -28.79 -134.44 22.17
CA ALA A 457 -29.83 -135.37 22.61
C ALA A 457 -29.24 -136.68 23.18
N VAL A 458 -28.18 -137.21 22.56
CA VAL A 458 -27.45 -138.38 23.08
C VAL A 458 -26.78 -138.07 24.43
N SER A 459 -26.19 -136.87 24.57
CA SER A 459 -25.55 -136.46 25.83
C SER A 459 -26.59 -136.24 26.94
N GLU A 460 -27.77 -135.71 26.62
CA GLU A 460 -28.91 -135.59 27.54
C GLU A 460 -29.43 -136.95 28.02
N GLN A 461 -29.40 -137.98 27.16
CA GLN A 461 -29.72 -139.35 27.59
C GLN A 461 -28.66 -139.95 28.55
N GLN A 462 -27.41 -139.48 28.51
CA GLN A 462 -26.32 -139.98 29.37
C GLN A 462 -26.17 -139.24 30.71
N LEU A 463 -26.71 -138.02 30.80
CA LEU A 463 -26.67 -137.15 32.00
C LEU A 463 -27.19 -137.81 33.30
N PRO A 464 -28.29 -138.59 33.30
CA PRO A 464 -28.79 -139.23 34.52
C PRO A 464 -27.78 -140.22 35.11
N ASN A 465 -27.08 -140.99 34.28
CA ASN A 465 -26.07 -141.95 34.75
C ASN A 465 -24.84 -141.25 35.36
N MET A 466 -24.37 -140.16 34.76
CA MET A 466 -23.25 -139.39 35.31
C MET A 466 -23.59 -138.68 36.63
N GLN A 467 -24.83 -138.22 36.79
CA GLN A 467 -25.28 -137.62 38.07
C GLN A 467 -25.27 -138.63 39.21
N VAL A 468 -25.61 -139.90 38.96
CA VAL A 468 -25.48 -140.99 39.94
C VAL A 468 -24.01 -141.17 40.36
N THR A 469 -23.07 -141.20 39.40
CA THR A 469 -21.64 -141.39 39.71
C THR A 469 -21.03 -140.20 40.47
N VAL A 470 -21.50 -138.97 40.21
CA VAL A 470 -21.03 -137.77 40.95
C VAL A 470 -21.60 -137.74 42.36
N ALA A 471 -22.85 -138.17 42.57
CA ALA A 471 -23.42 -138.31 43.91
C ALA A 471 -22.64 -139.36 44.74
N GLU A 472 -22.26 -140.48 44.13
CA GLU A 472 -21.42 -141.51 44.77
C GLU A 472 -20.03 -140.97 45.16
N ARG A 473 -19.39 -140.15 44.30
CA ARG A 473 -18.07 -139.54 44.60
C ARG A 473 -18.14 -138.43 45.64
N ARG A 474 -19.20 -137.60 45.64
CA ARG A 474 -19.38 -136.55 46.64
C ARG A 474 -19.53 -137.14 48.05
N HIS A 475 -20.19 -138.31 48.14
CA HIS A 475 -20.33 -139.04 49.40
C HIS A 475 -19.02 -139.66 49.91
N ILE A 476 -18.03 -139.87 49.04
CA ILE A 476 -16.68 -140.35 49.38
C ILE A 476 -15.78 -139.18 49.81
N ASP A 477 -15.87 -138.03 49.14
CA ASP A 477 -15.06 -136.84 49.46
C ASP A 477 -15.50 -136.17 50.78
N GLU A 478 -16.79 -136.21 51.12
CA GLU A 478 -17.30 -135.76 52.44
C GLU A 478 -16.85 -136.67 53.61
N ALA A 479 -16.39 -137.90 53.33
CA ALA A 479 -15.91 -138.84 54.36
C ALA A 479 -14.40 -138.77 54.63
N ILE A 480 -13.61 -138.03 53.83
CA ILE A 480 -12.13 -138.06 53.87
C ILE A 480 -11.48 -136.69 54.13
N ALA A 481 -12.18 -135.56 54.00
CA ALA A 481 -11.56 -134.24 54.15
C ALA A 481 -11.81 -133.59 55.54
N SER A 482 -10.81 -133.70 56.43
CA SER A 482 -10.60 -132.83 57.60
C SER A 482 -9.89 -131.52 57.18
N GLU A 483 -10.26 -130.40 57.82
CA GLU A 483 -10.06 -128.99 57.44
C GLU A 483 -8.60 -128.45 57.31
N GLU A 484 -7.55 -129.27 57.35
CA GLU A 484 -6.18 -128.75 57.55
C GLU A 484 -5.32 -128.50 56.29
N ASN A 485 -5.82 -128.71 55.07
CA ASN A 485 -4.98 -128.59 53.85
C ASN A 485 -5.43 -127.55 52.80
N GLN A 486 -6.30 -126.60 53.14
CA GLN A 486 -6.63 -125.47 52.23
C GLN A 486 -5.59 -124.33 52.26
N ALA A 487 -4.85 -124.16 53.36
CA ALA A 487 -3.88 -123.06 53.51
C ALA A 487 -2.56 -123.28 52.75
N ALA A 488 -2.14 -124.53 52.54
CA ALA A 488 -0.89 -124.87 51.86
C ALA A 488 -0.95 -124.72 50.33
N THR A 489 -2.15 -124.86 49.74
CA THR A 489 -2.40 -124.76 48.29
C THR A 489 -2.45 -123.31 47.82
N GLU A 490 -2.94 -122.38 48.64
CA GLU A 490 -2.95 -120.95 48.32
C GLU A 490 -1.55 -120.32 48.37
N GLY A 491 -0.68 -120.77 49.28
CA GLY A 491 0.70 -120.28 49.38
C GLY A 491 1.53 -120.53 48.12
N ARG A 492 1.45 -121.75 47.55
CA ARG A 492 2.15 -122.08 46.28
C ARG A 492 1.62 -121.25 45.11
N HIS A 493 0.34 -120.91 45.10
CA HIS A 493 -0.24 -120.11 44.03
C HIS A 493 0.28 -118.66 44.07
N ARG A 494 0.44 -118.08 45.27
CA ARG A 494 1.00 -116.72 45.43
C ARG A 494 2.48 -116.66 45.05
N GLU A 495 3.26 -117.70 45.36
CA GLU A 495 4.67 -117.79 44.98
C GLU A 495 4.88 -117.84 43.45
N ILE A 496 4.04 -118.60 42.74
CA ILE A 496 4.08 -118.68 41.26
C ILE A 496 3.76 -117.32 40.62
N VAL A 497 2.77 -116.60 41.15
CA VAL A 497 2.40 -115.26 40.65
C VAL A 497 3.53 -114.25 40.88
N LEU A 498 4.18 -114.29 42.05
CA LEU A 498 5.29 -113.38 42.37
C LEU A 498 6.51 -113.61 41.45
N ARG A 499 6.80 -114.88 41.13
CA ARG A 499 7.90 -115.26 40.23
C ARG A 499 7.67 -114.77 38.81
N LYS A 500 6.45 -114.88 38.29
CA LYS A 500 6.07 -114.37 36.96
C LYS A 500 6.23 -112.85 36.86
N ASN A 501 5.81 -112.11 37.89
CA ASN A 501 5.93 -110.65 37.90
C ASN A 501 7.40 -110.17 37.91
N LEU A 502 8.29 -110.90 38.61
CA LEU A 502 9.74 -110.61 38.59
C LEU A 502 10.38 -110.90 37.22
N GLU A 503 9.95 -111.98 36.54
CA GLU A 503 10.40 -112.28 35.17
C GLU A 503 9.96 -111.21 34.16
N ASP A 504 8.74 -110.71 34.27
CA ASP A 504 8.24 -109.65 33.40
C ASP A 504 8.98 -108.32 33.66
N PHE A 505 9.34 -108.02 34.92
CA PHE A 505 10.15 -106.83 35.25
C PHE A 505 11.59 -106.93 34.72
N ALA A 506 12.23 -108.10 34.83
CA ALA A 506 13.56 -108.33 34.26
C ALA A 506 13.58 -108.20 32.73
N ARG A 507 12.49 -108.59 32.06
CA ARG A 507 12.32 -108.46 30.62
C ARG A 507 12.22 -107.00 30.18
N ALA A 508 11.45 -106.19 30.89
CA ALA A 508 11.35 -104.75 30.63
C ALA A 508 12.70 -104.03 30.83
N GLN A 509 13.46 -104.37 31.88
CA GLN A 509 14.80 -103.81 32.09
C GLN A 509 15.79 -104.20 30.98
N ALA A 510 15.66 -105.41 30.40
CA ALA A 510 16.48 -105.83 29.27
C ALA A 510 16.17 -105.02 28.00
N GLU A 511 14.89 -104.70 27.75
CA GLU A 511 14.48 -103.83 26.65
C GLU A 511 15.05 -102.41 26.81
N ASP A 512 14.99 -101.82 28.01
CA ASP A 512 15.57 -100.50 28.30
C ASP A 512 17.10 -100.46 28.13
N LEU A 513 17.80 -101.53 28.57
CA LEU A 513 19.24 -101.65 28.36
C LEU A 513 19.59 -101.68 26.87
N VAL A 514 18.82 -102.40 26.04
CA VAL A 514 19.03 -102.42 24.58
C VAL A 514 18.92 -101.02 23.98
N VAL A 515 17.96 -100.21 24.43
CA VAL A 515 17.83 -98.81 23.99
C VAL A 515 19.02 -97.97 24.43
N LEU A 516 19.47 -98.08 25.69
CA LEU A 516 20.62 -97.34 26.20
C LEU A 516 21.94 -97.76 25.51
N TRP A 517 22.11 -99.04 25.18
CA TRP A 517 23.25 -99.51 24.38
C TRP A 517 23.23 -98.93 22.96
N ALA A 518 22.05 -98.82 22.33
CA ALA A 518 21.92 -98.18 21.03
C ALA A 518 22.24 -96.68 21.08
N GLU A 519 21.86 -95.98 22.15
CA GLU A 519 22.22 -94.56 22.34
C GLU A 519 23.71 -94.37 22.66
N LEU A 520 24.31 -95.27 23.43
CA LEU A 520 25.74 -95.25 23.72
C LEU A 520 26.54 -95.51 22.43
N GLU A 521 26.13 -96.47 21.60
CA GLU A 521 26.76 -96.71 20.30
C GLU A 521 26.58 -95.52 19.34
N ARG A 522 25.40 -94.87 19.37
CA ARG A 522 25.17 -93.62 18.63
C ARG A 522 26.08 -92.48 19.09
N LEU A 523 26.30 -92.33 20.40
CA LEU A 523 27.21 -91.34 20.97
C LEU A 523 28.68 -91.70 20.74
N ARG A 524 29.01 -92.99 20.71
CA ARG A 524 30.34 -93.51 20.37
C ARG A 524 30.68 -93.24 18.91
N MET A 525 29.74 -93.48 17.97
CA MET A 525 29.85 -93.09 16.56
C MET A 525 29.97 -91.57 16.35
N LYS A 526 29.49 -90.77 17.31
CA LYS A 526 29.61 -89.29 17.28
C LYS A 526 30.95 -88.77 17.79
N ASN A 527 31.60 -89.45 18.74
CA ASN A 527 32.87 -89.02 19.35
C ASN A 527 34.11 -89.77 18.82
N PHE A 528 33.96 -90.97 18.25
CA PHE A 528 35.01 -91.75 17.61
C PHE A 528 34.42 -92.52 16.40
N PRO A 529 34.39 -91.96 15.19
CA PRO A 529 33.89 -92.67 14.01
C PRO A 529 34.81 -93.85 13.71
N SER A 530 34.28 -95.08 13.74
CA SER A 530 35.03 -96.27 13.31
C SER A 530 35.06 -96.34 11.78
N LEU A 531 36.24 -96.60 11.22
CA LEU A 531 36.55 -96.52 9.78
C LEU A 531 36.12 -97.76 8.96
N ASP A 532 35.26 -98.62 9.50
CA ASP A 532 35.09 -100.01 9.02
C ASP A 532 33.74 -100.37 8.35
N GLN A 533 32.92 -99.41 7.91
CA GLN A 533 31.75 -99.72 7.05
C GLN A 533 31.73 -98.99 5.70
N LEU A 534 32.90 -98.60 5.22
CA LEU A 534 33.19 -98.52 3.79
C LEU A 534 33.56 -99.93 3.29
N LYS A 535 32.56 -100.78 2.99
CA LYS A 535 32.73 -101.96 2.11
C LYS A 535 31.39 -102.65 1.81
N HIS A 536 30.98 -102.52 0.54
CA HIS A 536 30.11 -103.38 -0.26
C HIS A 536 28.61 -103.03 -0.43
N TYR A 537 28.38 -102.40 -1.60
CA TYR A 537 27.18 -102.23 -2.44
C TYR A 537 26.16 -101.15 -2.10
#